data_AF-A0A7Y2V5F7-F1
#
_entry.id   AF-A0A7Y2V5F7-F1
#
_cell.length_a   1.000
_cell.length_b   1.000
_cell.length_c   1.000
_cell.angle_alpha   90.00
_cell.angle_beta   90.00
_cell.angle_gamma   90.00
#
_symmetry.space_group_name_H-M   'P 1'
#
loop_
_entity.id
_entity.type
_entity.pdbx_description
1 polymer ?
#
loop_
_entity_poly.entity_id
_entity_poly.type
_entity_poly.pdbx_seq_one_letter_code
_entity_poly.pdbx_strand_id
1 'polypeptide(L)'
;MLKRIGLAILILFIVIVVATFTANNPGTIDVDLAFKRFPTPIPVAFAVAFALGWLFGVLSIGFFVLKLVNERRLLRRSLRMSQSEVTSLRNLPLSDAD
;
A
#
# COMPACT_ATOMS: atom_id res chain seq x y z
N MET A 1 -25.08 2.26 11.46
CA MET A 1 -25.00 3.65 11.98
C MET A 1 -23.69 3.92 12.71
N LEU A 2 -23.21 3.02 13.58
CA LEU A 2 -21.94 3.18 14.31
C LEU A 2 -20.72 3.49 13.42
N LYS A 3 -20.59 2.83 12.25
CA LYS A 3 -19.52 3.13 11.27
C LYS A 3 -19.55 4.57 10.75
N ARG A 4 -20.75 5.14 10.54
CA ARG A 4 -20.92 6.52 10.06
C ARG A 4 -20.61 7.54 11.16
N ILE A 5 -21.02 7.24 12.39
CA ILE A 5 -20.73 8.07 13.58
C ILE A 5 -19.22 8.06 13.85
N GLY A 6 -18.58 6.88 13.83
CA GLY A 6 -17.13 6.77 13.98
C GLY A 6 -16.36 7.54 12.89
N LEU A 7 -16.81 7.47 11.63
CA LEU A 7 -16.23 8.25 10.54
C LEU A 7 -16.42 9.77 10.75
N ALA A 8 -17.59 10.21 11.19
CA ALA A 8 -17.82 11.62 11.50
C ALA A 8 -16.94 12.12 12.65
N ILE A 9 -16.79 11.33 13.72
CA ILE A 9 -15.89 11.63 14.85
C ILE A 9 -14.44 11.71 14.37
N LEU A 10 -13.99 10.77 13.54
CA LEU A 10 -12.64 10.78 12.99
C LEU A 10 -12.39 12.02 12.12
N ILE A 11 -13.33 12.38 11.24
CA ILE A 11 -13.23 13.59 10.42
C ILE A 11 -13.18 14.82 11.32
N LEU A 12 -14.07 14.92 12.31
CA LEU A 12 -14.08 16.05 13.25
C LEU A 12 -12.75 16.16 13.99
N PHE A 13 -12.21 15.04 14.47
CA PHE A 13 -10.90 14.99 15.11
C PHE A 13 -9.79 15.49 14.19
N ILE A 14 -9.74 15.01 12.94
CA ILE A 14 -8.76 15.47 11.94
C ILE A 14 -8.88 16.98 11.70
N VAL A 15 -10.11 17.49 11.56
CA VAL A 15 -10.36 18.93 11.36
C VAL A 15 -9.83 19.73 12.55
N ILE A 16 -10.09 19.30 13.78
CA ILE A 16 -9.60 19.97 15.00
C ILE A 16 -8.07 19.97 15.04
N VAL A 17 -7.44 18.83 14.72
CA VAL A 17 -5.97 18.72 14.68
C VAL A 17 -5.37 19.65 13.63
N VAL A 18 -5.91 19.65 12.40
CA VAL A 18 -5.42 20.50 11.31
C VAL A 18 -5.62 21.98 11.61
N ALA A 19 -6.79 22.36 12.16
CA ALA A 19 -7.08 23.73 12.53
C ALA A 19 -6.14 24.22 13.64
N THR A 20 -5.92 23.40 14.67
CA THR A 20 -5.00 23.71 15.78
C THR A 20 -3.57 23.82 15.30
N PHE A 21 -3.11 22.90 14.44
CA PHE A 21 -1.79 22.95 13.84
C PHE A 21 -1.59 24.22 13.01
N THR A 22 -2.58 24.57 12.19
CA THR A 22 -2.55 25.78 11.36
C THR A 22 -2.51 27.05 12.20
N ALA A 23 -3.36 27.14 13.22
CA ALA A 23 -3.41 28.30 14.12
C ALA A 23 -2.10 28.51 14.89
N ASN A 24 -1.46 27.42 15.31
CA ASN A 24 -0.19 27.46 16.05
C ASN A 24 1.04 27.63 15.14
N ASN A 25 0.90 27.51 13.82
CA ASN A 25 1.99 27.62 12.85
C ASN A 25 1.61 28.57 11.69
N PRO A 26 1.35 29.87 11.96
CA PRO A 26 0.95 30.82 10.92
C PRO A 26 2.11 31.24 9.98
N GLY A 27 3.34 30.83 10.30
CA GLY A 27 4.54 31.22 9.56
C GLY A 27 4.69 30.54 8.21
N THR A 28 5.65 31.05 7.45
CA THR A 28 6.13 30.47 6.19
C THR A 28 7.54 29.94 6.36
N ILE A 29 7.87 28.85 5.67
CA ILE A 29 9.22 28.32 5.55
C ILE A 29 9.66 28.38 4.09
N ASP A 30 10.95 28.64 3.87
CA ASP A 30 11.54 28.56 2.55
C ASP A 30 12.00 27.13 2.27
N VAL A 31 11.31 26.47 1.35
CA VAL A 31 11.72 25.14 0.88
C VAL A 31 12.71 25.32 -0.26
N ASP A 32 14.00 25.05 0.01
CA ASP A 32 15.07 25.10 -0.99
C ASP A 32 15.18 23.77 -1.73
N LEU A 33 14.80 23.76 -3.01
CA LEU A 33 14.90 22.58 -3.89
C LEU A 33 16.17 22.60 -4.74
N ALA A 34 17.27 23.16 -4.21
CA ALA A 34 18.58 23.37 -4.83
C ALA A 34 18.61 24.36 -6.01
N PHE A 35 17.56 24.37 -6.85
CA PHE A 35 17.43 25.25 -8.01
C PHE A 35 16.53 26.46 -7.74
N LYS A 36 15.62 26.34 -6.76
CA LYS A 36 14.65 27.38 -6.42
C LYS A 36 14.15 27.25 -4.99
N ARG A 37 13.98 28.39 -4.33
CA ARG A 37 13.33 28.50 -3.02
C ARG A 37 11.85 28.81 -3.18
N PHE A 38 11.02 28.11 -2.44
CA PHE A 38 9.58 28.29 -2.42
C PHE A 38 9.12 28.70 -1.02
N PRO A 39 8.75 29.97 -0.80
CA PRO A 39 8.13 30.37 0.46
C PRO A 39 6.77 29.68 0.56
N THR A 40 6.64 28.80 1.54
CA THR A 40 5.47 27.92 1.69
C THR A 40 4.93 28.03 3.11
N PRO A 41 3.61 28.18 3.32
CA PRO A 41 3.04 28.11 4.65
C PRO A 41 3.41 26.77 5.32
N ILE A 42 3.79 26.80 6.59
CA ILE A 42 4.18 25.59 7.34
C ILE A 42 3.13 24.46 7.20
N PRO A 43 1.81 24.71 7.35
CA PRO A 43 0.80 23.68 7.19
C PRO A 43 0.79 23.02 5.81
N VAL A 44 1.02 23.80 4.76
CA VAL A 44 1.04 23.30 3.38
C VAL A 44 2.27 22.44 3.14
N ALA A 45 3.44 22.86 3.62
CA ALA A 45 4.68 22.11 3.47
C ALA A 45 4.57 20.72 4.12
N PHE A 46 4.04 20.65 5.35
CA PHE A 46 3.80 19.38 6.04
C PHE A 46 2.74 18.53 5.35
N ALA A 47 1.63 19.13 4.89
CA ALA A 47 0.59 18.40 4.17
C ALA A 47 1.14 17.74 2.90
N VAL A 48 1.96 18.46 2.13
CA VAL A 48 2.61 17.91 0.92
C VAL A 48 3.60 16.81 1.29
N ALA A 49 4.45 17.02 2.31
CA ALA A 49 5.41 16.01 2.76
C ALA A 49 4.71 14.70 3.17
N PHE A 50 3.63 14.79 3.95
CA PHE A 50 2.84 13.63 4.36
C PHE A 50 2.11 12.98 3.19
N ALA A 51 1.55 13.77 2.26
CA ALA A 51 0.90 13.23 1.07
C ALA A 51 1.88 12.45 0.19
N LEU A 52 3.10 12.97 -0.01
CA LEU A 52 4.15 12.30 -0.75
C LEU A 52 4.62 11.03 -0.03
N GLY A 53 4.86 11.09 1.28
CA GLY A 53 5.23 9.92 2.08
C GLY A 53 4.18 8.83 2.06
N TRP A 54 2.89 9.20 2.20
CA TRP A 54 1.78 8.27 2.10
C TRP A 54 1.67 7.63 0.72
N LEU A 55 1.74 8.43 -0.35
CA LEU A 55 1.71 7.93 -1.72
C LEU A 55 2.87 6.96 -1.98
N PHE A 56 4.07 7.32 -1.55
CA PHE A 56 5.25 6.46 -1.67
C PHE A 56 5.07 5.15 -0.89
N GLY A 57 4.52 5.20 0.32
CA GLY A 57 4.22 4.01 1.12
C GLY A 57 3.20 3.09 0.42
N VAL A 58 2.11 3.64 -0.11
CA VAL A 58 1.09 2.91 -0.87
C VAL A 58 1.66 2.25 -2.12
N LEU A 59 2.50 2.97 -2.87
CA LEU A 59 3.16 2.43 -4.05
C LEU A 59 4.12 1.29 -3.68
N SER A 60 4.91 1.48 -2.62
CA SER A 60 5.88 0.49 -2.15
C SER A 60 5.20 -0.82 -1.71
N ILE A 61 4.16 -0.73 -0.88
CA ILE A 61 3.42 -1.93 -0.45
C ILE A 61 2.61 -2.52 -1.60
N GLY A 62 2.06 -1.70 -2.48
CA GLY A 62 1.34 -2.15 -3.68
C GLY A 62 2.23 -3.01 -4.57
N PHE A 63 3.45 -2.56 -4.85
CA PHE A 63 4.43 -3.33 -5.62
C PHE A 63 4.75 -4.67 -4.96
N PHE A 64 5.00 -4.68 -3.64
CA PHE A 64 5.29 -5.91 -2.89
C PHE A 64 4.11 -6.90 -2.93
N VAL A 65 2.87 -6.41 -2.74
CA VAL A 65 1.67 -7.24 -2.80
C VAL A 65 1.46 -7.82 -4.19
N LEU A 66 1.68 -7.05 -5.26
CA LEU A 66 1.58 -7.55 -6.63
C LEU A 66 2.56 -8.68 -6.90
N LYS A 67 3.82 -8.54 -6.45
CA LYS A 67 4.83 -9.60 -6.51
C LYS A 67 4.36 -10.86 -5.77
N LEU A 68 3.89 -10.70 -4.53
CA LEU A 68 3.42 -11.82 -3.71
C LEU A 68 2.21 -12.55 -4.32
N VAL A 69 1.28 -11.80 -4.91
CA VAL A 69 0.13 -12.37 -5.63
C VAL A 69 0.59 -13.16 -6.85
N ASN A 70 1.59 -12.67 -7.59
CA ASN A 70 2.14 -13.38 -8.73
C ASN A 70 2.85 -14.67 -8.33
N GLU A 71 3.71 -14.62 -7.30
CA GLU A 71 4.39 -15.79 -6.74
C GLU A 71 3.38 -16.85 -6.27
N ARG A 72 2.34 -16.42 -5.54
CA ARG A 72 1.25 -17.32 -5.11
C ARG A 72 0.54 -17.98 -6.29
N ARG A 73 0.33 -17.25 -7.39
CA ARG A 73 -0.30 -17.81 -8.61
C ARG A 73 0.61 -18.84 -9.27
N LEU A 74 1.92 -18.57 -9.37
CA LEU A 74 2.90 -19.49 -9.93
C LEU A 74 3.03 -20.77 -9.09
N LEU A 75 3.20 -20.64 -7.77
CA LEU A 75 3.30 -21.78 -6.85
C LEU A 75 2.07 -22.68 -6.91
N ARG A 76 0.86 -22.10 -6.99
CA ARG A 76 -0.38 -22.87 -7.16
C ARG A 76 -0.43 -23.63 -8.49
N ARG A 77 0.07 -23.04 -9.58
CA ARG A 77 0.14 -23.71 -10.88
C ARG A 77 1.12 -24.88 -10.83
N SER A 78 2.32 -24.66 -10.30
CA SER A 78 3.34 -25.71 -10.14
C SER A 78 2.83 -26.87 -9.28
N LEU A 79 2.17 -26.57 -8.15
CA LEU A 79 1.60 -27.59 -7.28
C LEU A 79 0.54 -28.44 -8.00
N ARG A 80 -0.33 -27.81 -8.80
CA ARG A 80 -1.35 -28.52 -9.58
C ARG A 80 -0.72 -29.41 -10.67
N MET A 81 0.33 -28.93 -11.34
CA MET A 81 1.06 -29.73 -12.34
C MET A 81 1.71 -30.96 -11.70
N SER A 82 2.47 -30.78 -10.61
CA SER A 82 3.10 -31.90 -9.90
C SER A 82 2.08 -32.90 -9.35
N GLN A 83 0.93 -32.44 -8.84
CA GLN A 83 -0.16 -33.33 -8.42
C GLN A 83 -0.74 -34.13 -9.59
N SER A 84 -0.89 -33.50 -10.76
CA SER A 84 -1.38 -34.20 -11.96
C SER A 84 -0.38 -35.24 -12.46
N GLU A 85 0.92 -34.95 -12.45
CA GLU A 85 1.97 -35.90 -12.85
C GLU A 85 2.00 -37.12 -11.91
N VAL A 86 2.00 -36.90 -10.60
CA VAL A 86 1.94 -38.00 -9.61
C VAL A 86 0.67 -38.84 -9.79
N THR A 87 -0.47 -38.20 -10.06
CA THR A 87 -1.74 -38.91 -10.27
C THR A 87 -1.69 -39.74 -11.57
N SER A 88 -1.17 -39.17 -12.66
CA SER A 88 -0.98 -39.87 -13.93
C SER A 88 -0.04 -41.07 -13.79
N LEU A 89 1.09 -40.91 -13.09
CA LEU A 89 2.03 -42.00 -12.83
C LEU A 89 1.44 -43.10 -11.96
N ARG A 90 0.62 -42.75 -10.96
CA ARG A 90 -0.07 -43.74 -10.10
C ARG A 90 -1.17 -44.51 -10.84
N ASN A 91 -1.76 -43.89 -11.86
CA ASN A 91 -2.81 -44.49 -12.67
C ASN A 91 -2.26 -45.17 -13.93
N LEU A 92 -0.93 -45.21 -14.12
CA LEU A 92 -0.34 -45.98 -15.20
C LEU A 92 -0.66 -47.47 -14.97
N PRO A 93 -1.30 -48.16 -15.92
CA PRO A 93 -1.46 -49.60 -15.83
C PRO A 93 -0.08 -50.25 -15.74
N LEU A 94 0.08 -51.26 -14.88
CA LEU A 94 1.24 -52.14 -14.88
C LEU A 94 1.21 -52.97 -16.18
N SER A 95 1.60 -52.37 -17.30
CA SER A 95 1.45 -52.95 -18.64
C SER A 95 2.72 -53.65 -19.16
N ASP A 96 3.74 -53.84 -18.31
CA ASP A 96 5.01 -54.47 -18.70
C ASP A 96 5.42 -55.63 -17.77
N ALA A 97 4.45 -56.26 -17.09
CA ALA A 97 4.70 -57.48 -16.33
C ALA A 97 3.90 -58.65 -16.93
N ASP A 98 4.09 -58.91 -18.23
CA ASP A 98 3.85 -60.20 -18.89
C ASP A 98 4.84 -60.35 -20.07
#